data_AF-A0AAI8PLX1-F1
#
_entry.id   AF-A0AAI8PLX1-F1
#
_cell.length_a   1.000
_cell.length_b   1.000
_cell.length_c   1.000
_cell.angle_alpha   90.00
_cell.angle_beta   90.00
_cell.angle_gamma   90.00
#
_symmetry.space_group_name_H-M   'P 1'
#
loop_
_entity.id
_entity.type
_entity.pdbx_description
1 polymer ?
#
loop_
_entity_poly.entity_id
_entity_poly.type
_entity_poly.pdbx_seq_one_letter_code
_entity_poly.pdbx_strand_id
1 'polypeptide(L)'
;MSMFGNSPYEVLGLEVGASRADVLAAYQQCSKAARRDRELRDRLSRARNALSRPGERRVAELLTPLPGALPSDASGALLAEARRHMSRVAPLMPDPASFAPPSD
;
A
#
# COMPACT_ATOMS: atom_id res chain seq x y z
N MET A 1 -10.47 -15.81 -18.00
CA MET A 1 -10.20 -15.31 -16.64
C MET A 1 -8.76 -14.83 -16.60
N SER A 2 -8.54 -13.50 -16.58
CA SER A 2 -7.18 -12.94 -16.49
C SER A 2 -6.65 -13.24 -15.08
N MET A 3 -5.71 -14.19 -14.97
CA MET A 3 -5.07 -14.58 -13.70
C MET A 3 -4.15 -13.51 -13.12
N PHE A 4 -3.96 -12.39 -13.83
CA PHE A 4 -3.18 -11.25 -13.36
C PHE A 4 -4.15 -10.12 -13.06
N GLY A 5 -4.28 -9.78 -11.78
CA GLY A 5 -5.07 -8.65 -11.33
C GLY A 5 -4.51 -7.32 -11.83
N ASN A 6 -5.24 -6.23 -11.58
CA ASN A 6 -4.91 -4.90 -12.10
C ASN A 6 -3.71 -4.24 -11.37
N SER A 7 -3.30 -4.78 -10.22
CA SER A 7 -2.19 -4.23 -9.43
C SER A 7 -0.83 -4.81 -9.83
N PRO A 8 0.27 -4.02 -9.78
CA PRO A 8 1.63 -4.52 -9.91
C PRO A 8 1.99 -5.65 -8.94
N TYR A 9 1.41 -5.68 -7.74
CA TYR A 9 1.61 -6.73 -6.75
C TYR A 9 0.95 -8.04 -7.21
N GLU A 10 -0.29 -7.97 -7.68
CA GLU A 10 -1.03 -9.13 -8.21
C GLU A 10 -0.37 -9.70 -9.47
N VAL A 11 0.15 -8.83 -10.35
CA VAL A 11 0.88 -9.24 -11.56
C VAL A 11 2.12 -10.08 -11.22
N LEU A 12 2.79 -9.78 -10.10
CA LEU A 12 3.95 -10.52 -9.60
C LEU A 12 3.61 -11.62 -8.58
N GLY A 13 2.33 -11.77 -8.22
CA GLY A 13 1.90 -12.73 -7.20
C GLY A 13 2.45 -12.42 -5.80
N LEU A 14 2.56 -11.14 -5.46
CA LEU A 14 3.11 -10.65 -4.19
C LEU A 14 2.05 -9.98 -3.33
N GLU A 15 2.29 -9.98 -2.02
CA GLU A 15 1.53 -9.17 -1.08
C GLU A 15 1.95 -7.69 -1.14
N VAL A 16 1.01 -6.81 -0.83
CA VAL A 16 1.27 -5.37 -0.71
C VAL A 16 2.31 -5.14 0.39
N GLY A 17 3.33 -4.33 0.09
CA GLY A 17 4.42 -4.06 1.02
C GLY A 17 5.64 -4.99 0.87
N ALA A 18 5.58 -6.01 -0.01
CA ALA A 18 6.71 -6.90 -0.28
C ALA A 18 8.04 -6.15 -0.50
N SER A 19 9.14 -6.70 0.01
CA SER A 19 10.44 -6.02 -0.02
C SER A 19 10.96 -5.86 -1.45
N ARG A 20 11.95 -4.98 -1.66
CA ARG A 20 12.60 -4.86 -2.98
C ARG A 20 13.24 -6.17 -3.44
N ALA A 21 13.74 -6.97 -2.51
CA ALA A 21 14.30 -8.29 -2.80
C ALA A 21 13.21 -9.25 -3.30
N ASP A 22 12.05 -9.27 -2.65
CA ASP A 22 10.92 -10.12 -3.04
C ASP A 22 10.38 -9.75 -4.42
N VAL A 23 10.24 -8.45 -4.70
CA VAL A 23 9.86 -7.94 -6.02
C VAL A 23 10.82 -8.42 -7.11
N LEU A 24 12.13 -8.37 -6.84
CA LEU A 24 13.15 -8.82 -7.79
C LEU A 24 13.10 -10.34 -7.98
N ALA A 25 12.98 -11.11 -6.90
CA ALA A 25 12.91 -12.56 -6.95
C ALA A 25 11.66 -13.04 -7.73
N ALA A 26 10.49 -12.47 -7.42
CA ALA A 26 9.25 -12.76 -8.11
C ALA A 26 9.33 -12.41 -9.60
N TYR A 27 9.86 -11.24 -9.95
CA TYR A 27 10.07 -10.86 -11.35
C TYR A 27 10.95 -11.86 -12.10
N GLN A 28 12.06 -12.30 -11.50
CA GLN A 28 12.94 -13.29 -12.13
C GLN A 28 12.26 -14.65 -12.32
N GLN A 29 11.50 -15.10 -11.31
CA GLN A 29 10.76 -16.36 -11.37
C GLN A 29 9.65 -16.31 -12.44
N CYS A 30 8.81 -15.27 -12.42
CA CYS A 30 7.74 -15.09 -13.40
C CYS A 30 8.29 -14.88 -14.82
N SER A 31 9.40 -14.15 -14.99
CA SER A 31 10.02 -13.95 -16.30
C SER A 31 10.57 -15.25 -16.90
N LYS A 32 11.13 -16.13 -16.05
CA LYS A 32 11.56 -17.48 -16.47
C LYS A 32 10.36 -18.33 -16.89
N ALA A 33 9.26 -18.26 -16.14
CA ALA A 33 8.04 -19.01 -16.42
C ALA A 33 7.33 -18.55 -17.71
N ALA A 34 7.37 -17.24 -18.01
CA ALA A 34 6.72 -16.66 -19.19
C ALA A 34 7.33 -17.12 -20.53
N ARG A 35 8.56 -17.67 -20.54
CA ARG A 35 9.28 -18.16 -21.73
C ARG A 35 9.22 -17.18 -22.92
N ARG A 36 8.38 -17.46 -23.93
CA ARG A 36 8.23 -16.71 -25.19
C ARG A 36 7.04 -15.75 -25.21
N ASP A 37 6.20 -15.75 -24.17
CA ASP A 37 5.07 -14.82 -24.08
C ASP A 37 5.60 -13.39 -23.88
N ARG A 38 5.54 -12.60 -24.96
CA ARG A 38 6.04 -11.22 -24.97
C ARG A 38 5.13 -10.31 -24.15
N GLU A 39 3.82 -10.47 -24.27
CA GLU A 39 2.84 -9.63 -23.57
C GLU A 39 2.91 -9.84 -22.06
N LEU A 40 3.11 -11.08 -21.62
CA LEU A 40 3.31 -11.38 -20.21
C LEU A 40 4.64 -10.79 -19.70
N ARG A 41 5.74 -10.91 -20.45
CA ARG A 41 7.02 -10.29 -20.07
C ARG A 41 6.93 -8.77 -19.98
N ASP A 42 6.20 -8.13 -20.89
CA ASP A 42 5.98 -6.69 -20.87
C ASP A 42 5.12 -6.27 -19.67
N ARG A 43 4.12 -7.08 -19.28
CA ARG A 43 3.35 -6.87 -18.05
C ARG A 43 4.21 -7.01 -16.79
N LEU A 44 5.00 -8.08 -16.68
CA LEU A 44 5.92 -8.31 -15.55
C LEU A 44 6.96 -7.19 -15.43
N SER A 45 7.48 -6.71 -16.56
CA SER A 45 8.46 -5.62 -16.60
C SER A 45 7.85 -4.30 -16.12
N ARG A 46 6.62 -3.98 -16.56
CA ARG A 46 5.88 -2.80 -16.08
C ARG A 46 5.59 -2.88 -14.58
N ALA A 47 5.15 -4.03 -14.09
CA ALA A 47 4.89 -4.23 -12.66
C ALA A 47 6.15 -4.02 -11.82
N ARG A 48 7.27 -4.65 -12.21
CA ARG A 48 8.56 -4.48 -11.54
C ARG A 48 9.06 -3.03 -11.58
N ASN A 49 8.89 -2.32 -12.70
CA ASN A 49 9.26 -0.91 -12.80
C ASN A 49 8.44 -0.03 -11.85
N ALA A 50 7.11 -0.23 -11.82
CA ALA A 50 6.21 0.50 -10.91
C ALA A 50 6.58 0.30 -9.44
N LEU A 51 6.88 -0.93 -9.02
CA LEU A 51 7.28 -1.23 -7.64
C LEU A 51 8.71 -0.80 -7.29
N SER A 52 9.55 -0.49 -8.28
CA SER A 52 10.93 -0.03 -8.06
C SER A 52 11.01 1.46 -7.72
N ARG A 53 10.03 2.24 -8.18
CA ARG A 53 9.97 3.69 -8.00
C ARG A 53 9.15 4.03 -6.75
N PRO A 54 9.69 4.78 -5.78
CA PRO A 54 8.97 5.06 -4.52
C PRO A 54 7.57 5.67 -4.71
N GLY A 55 7.43 6.64 -5.64
CA GLY A 55 6.15 7.30 -5.90
C GLY A 55 5.11 6.36 -6.52
N GLU A 56 5.48 5.61 -7.56
CA GLU A 56 4.58 4.66 -8.23
C GLU A 56 4.24 3.47 -7.32
N ARG A 57 5.21 3.01 -6.51
CA ARG A 57 4.98 2.00 -5.48
C ARG A 57 3.95 2.48 -4.46
N ARG A 58 4.05 3.73 -4.00
CA ARG A 58 3.08 4.29 -3.05
C ARG A 58 1.68 4.35 -3.65
N VAL A 59 1.56 4.73 -4.92
CA VAL A 59 0.27 4.71 -5.63
C VAL A 59 -0.27 3.28 -5.73
N ALA A 60 0.57 2.30 -6.06
CA ALA A 60 0.18 0.90 -6.11
C ALA A 60 -0.28 0.38 -4.73
N GLU A 61 0.41 0.73 -3.65
CA GLU A 61 0.02 0.36 -2.28
C GLU A 61 -1.35 0.94 -1.89
N LEU A 62 -1.67 2.16 -2.31
CA LEU A 62 -2.96 2.81 -2.01
C LEU A 62 -4.12 2.27 -2.85
N LEU A 63 -3.86 1.83 -4.07
CA LEU A 63 -4.88 1.35 -5.00
C LEU A 63 -5.10 -0.17 -4.93
N THR A 64 -4.18 -0.91 -4.32
CA THR A 64 -4.33 -2.37 -4.17
C THR A 64 -5.16 -2.67 -2.93
N PRO A 65 -6.31 -3.34 -3.06
CA PRO A 65 -7.10 -3.77 -1.91
C PRO A 65 -6.26 -4.68 -1.01
N LEU A 66 -6.18 -4.36 0.28
CA LEU A 66 -5.46 -5.20 1.23
C LEU A 66 -6.24 -6.51 1.46
N PRO A 67 -5.57 -7.67 1.48
CA PRO A 67 -6.20 -8.93 1.87
C PRO A 67 -6.55 -8.86 3.35
N GLY A 68 -7.81 -8.58 3.62
CA GLY A 68 -8.27 -8.30 4.98
C GLY A 68 -9.40 -7.28 4.95
N ALA A 69 -10.53 -7.63 4.32
CA ALA A 69 -11.78 -7.07 4.79
C ALA A 69 -11.86 -7.43 6.27
N LEU A 70 -11.72 -6.44 7.16
CA LEU A 70 -12.06 -6.64 8.56
C LEU A 70 -13.46 -7.27 8.58
N PRO A 71 -13.68 -8.36 9.33
CA PRO A 71 -15.03 -8.92 9.43
C PRO A 71 -15.97 -7.77 9.81
N SER A 72 -17.03 -7.61 9.01
CA SER A 72 -17.96 -6.47 9.06
C SER A 72 -18.43 -6.17 10.50
N ASP A 73 -18.47 -7.19 11.35
CA ASP A 73 -18.95 -7.12 12.72
C ASP A 73 -17.88 -6.68 13.74
N ALA A 74 -16.59 -6.89 13.48
CA ALA A 74 -15.48 -6.46 14.35
C ALA A 74 -15.00 -5.03 14.05
N SER A 75 -15.25 -4.56 12.82
CA SER A 75 -14.86 -3.22 12.35
C SER A 75 -15.50 -2.10 13.16
N GLY A 76 -16.78 -2.28 13.54
CA GLY A 76 -17.51 -1.30 14.35
C GLY A 76 -16.99 -1.18 15.77
N ALA A 77 -16.63 -2.30 16.40
CA ALA A 77 -16.08 -2.33 17.75
C ALA A 77 -14.68 -1.69 17.80
N LEU A 78 -13.81 -2.03 16.85
CA LEU A 78 -12.47 -1.43 16.72
C LEU A 78 -12.53 0.08 16.42
N LEU A 79 -13.44 0.53 15.56
CA LEU A 79 -13.66 1.96 15.31
C LEU A 79 -14.20 2.69 16.53
N ALA A 80 -15.12 2.07 17.27
CA ALA A 80 -15.68 2.64 18.50
C ALA A 80 -14.62 2.73 19.61
N GLU A 81 -13.75 1.72 19.73
CA GLU A 81 -12.65 1.71 20.68
C GLU A 81 -11.56 2.73 20.31
N ALA A 82 -11.19 2.81 19.03
CA ALA A 82 -10.28 3.84 18.53
C ALA A 82 -10.83 5.26 18.79
N ARG A 83 -12.13 5.48 18.57
CA ARG A 83 -12.80 6.75 18.91
C ARG A 83 -12.77 7.07 20.39
N ARG A 84 -13.05 6.09 21.26
CA ARG A 84 -12.92 6.26 22.73
C ARG A 84 -11.48 6.54 23.15
N HIS A 85 -10.51 5.98 22.45
CA HIS A 85 -9.12 6.20 22.77
C HIS A 85 -8.67 7.61 22.34
N MET A 86 -9.07 8.07 21.15
CA MET A 86 -8.83 9.44 20.68
C MET A 86 -9.51 10.49 21.55
N SER A 87 -10.72 10.23 22.08
CA SER A 87 -11.38 11.15 23.00
C SER A 87 -10.68 11.29 24.36
N ARG A 88 -9.76 10.38 24.70
CA ARG A 88 -8.94 10.44 25.92
C ARG A 88 -7.59 11.12 25.70
N VAL A 89 -7.19 11.31 24.44
CA VAL A 89 -5.98 12.08 24.11
C VAL A 89 -6.38 13.55 24.16
N ALA A 90 -5.78 14.30 25.09
CA ALA A 90 -5.96 15.74 25.12
C ALA A 90 -5.59 16.33 23.75
N PRO A 91 -6.39 17.25 23.19
CA PRO A 91 -6.05 17.86 21.91
C PRO A 91 -4.64 18.44 22.00
N LEU A 92 -3.74 18.00 21.13
CA LEU A 92 -2.46 18.68 20.88
C LEU A 92 -2.74 19.97 20.08
N MET A 93 -3.66 20.79 20.57
CA MET A 93 -3.82 22.14 20.07
C MET A 93 -2.83 23.00 20.86
N PRO A 94 -1.84 23.61 20.20
CA PRO A 94 -1.01 24.61 20.86
C PRO A 94 -1.90 25.71 21.42
N ASP A 95 -1.63 26.12 22.66
CA ASP A 95 -2.34 27.22 23.32
C ASP A 95 -2.34 28.45 22.40
N PRO A 96 -3.50 29.02 22.03
CA PRO A 96 -3.56 30.22 21.19
C PRO A 96 -2.78 31.41 21.78
N ALA A 97 -2.51 31.43 23.09
CA ALA A 97 -1.63 32.43 23.71
C ALA A 97 -0.15 32.31 23.27
N SER A 98 0.26 31.16 22.73
CA SER A 98 1.62 30.94 22.19
C SER A 98 1.85 31.57 20.81
N PHE A 99 0.79 32.10 20.18
CA PHE A 99 0.84 32.74 18.85
C PHE A 99 0.82 34.27 18.90
N ALA A 100 0.82 34.88 20.09
CA ALA A 100 0.91 36.33 20.18
C ALA A 100 2.31 36.79 19.71
N PRO A 101 2.41 37.65 18.68
CA PRO A 101 3.68 38.29 18.35
C PRO A 101 4.11 39.20 19.51
N PRO A 102 5.42 39.37 19.74
CA PRO A 102 5.90 40.31 20.76
C PRO A 102 5.35 41.71 20.44
N SER A 103 4.73 42.33 21.43
CA SER A 103 4.35 43.74 21.35
C SER A 103 5.61 44.58 21.55
N ASP A 104 5.91 45.46 20.58
CA ASP A 104 6.92 46.52 20.68
C ASP A 104 6.59 47.52 21.81
#